data_AF-A0A2T1G6X0-F1
#
_entry.id   AF-A0A2T1G6X0-F1
#
_cell.length_a   1.000
_cell.length_b   1.000
_cell.length_c   1.000
_cell.angle_alpha   90.00
_cell.angle_beta   90.00
_cell.angle_gamma   90.00
#
_symmetry.space_group_name_H-M   'P 1'
#
loop_
_entity.id
_entity.type
_entity.pdbx_description
1 polymer ?
#
loop_
_entity_poly.entity_id
_entity_poly.type
_entity_poly.pdbx_seq_one_letter_code
_entity_poly.pdbx_strand_id
1 'polypeptide(L)'
;YGGEDEKIAQKVEKIIKDLNDEGRLTDRGVREAYRIAGETVQATNQIRDRDGQIAEDRRQLARQKLQELEKLASNDYNLAQSLVSDLDFVLHVCPALIPEDRKGKIISLCDQLKKAIADSNLEVVRELSADATREFEQLPELVKFVSVCADAISQARSINPLQANVMRNKLDQMCNAIERGNTHQAEQALQELLPDVRQYLDRDLPAKAIAIGIK
;
A
#
# COMPACT_ATOMS: atom_id res chain seq x y z
N TYR A 1 15.98 19.56 31.15
CA TYR A 1 16.36 18.15 30.90
C TYR A 1 15.30 17.55 29.99
N GLY A 2 15.38 17.83 28.68
CA GLY A 2 14.50 17.21 27.69
C GLY A 2 15.19 15.97 27.12
N GLY A 3 14.78 14.81 27.62
CA GLY A 3 15.38 13.51 27.28
C GLY A 3 14.92 13.01 25.91
N GLU A 4 15.51 11.91 25.46
CA GLU A 4 15.05 11.15 24.29
C GLU A 4 13.57 10.74 24.42
N ASP A 5 13.14 10.49 25.66
CA ASP A 5 11.80 10.21 26.13
C ASP A 5 10.77 11.28 25.66
N GLU A 6 11.13 12.56 25.81
CA GLU A 6 10.27 13.67 25.44
C GLU A 6 10.19 13.87 23.91
N LYS A 7 11.27 13.53 23.19
CA LYS A 7 11.28 13.54 21.72
C LYS A 7 10.40 12.44 21.13
N ILE A 8 10.41 11.24 21.73
CA ILE A 8 9.54 10.13 21.32
C ILE A 8 8.07 10.51 21.58
N ALA A 9 7.75 11.04 22.76
CA ALA A 9 6.40 11.47 23.10
C ALA A 9 5.86 12.55 22.15
N GLN A 10 6.65 13.60 21.86
CA GLN A 10 6.27 14.65 20.92
C GLN A 10 6.05 14.12 19.50
N LYS A 11 6.85 13.15 19.05
CA LYS A 11 6.65 12.50 17.75
C LYS A 11 5.36 11.70 17.70
N VAL A 12 5.04 10.94 18.75
CA VAL A 12 3.78 10.16 18.81
C VAL A 12 2.56 11.09 18.76
N GLU A 13 2.57 12.16 19.54
CA GLU A 13 1.49 13.16 19.53
C GLU A 13 1.30 13.78 18.14
N LYS A 14 2.40 14.13 17.47
CA LYS A 14 2.36 14.66 16.11
C LYS A 14 1.75 13.66 15.12
N ILE A 15 2.20 12.40 15.15
CA ILE A 15 1.69 11.36 14.25
C ILE A 15 0.18 11.13 14.45
N ILE A 16 -0.28 11.07 15.70
CA ILE A 16 -1.71 10.89 16.00
C ILE A 16 -2.53 12.10 15.52
N LYS A 17 -1.98 13.32 15.67
CA LYS A 17 -2.62 14.53 15.16
C LYS A 17 -2.72 14.50 13.64
N ASP A 18 -1.62 14.20 12.94
CA ASP A 18 -1.59 14.11 11.48
C ASP A 18 -2.58 13.04 10.97
N LEU A 19 -2.64 11.87 11.62
CA LEU A 19 -3.61 10.81 11.30
C LEU A 19 -5.07 11.23 11.47
N ASN A 20 -5.38 11.98 12.52
CA ASN A 20 -6.74 12.49 12.79
C ASN A 20 -7.13 13.60 11.82
N ASP A 21 -6.20 14.50 11.48
CA ASP A 21 -6.45 15.63 10.57
C ASP A 21 -6.63 15.15 9.12
N GLU A 22 -5.92 14.10 8.72
CA GLU A 22 -6.01 13.55 7.36
C GLU A 22 -7.26 12.66 7.15
N GLY A 23 -7.82 12.06 8.21
CA GLY A 23 -9.03 11.22 8.11
C GLY A 23 -8.86 9.96 7.24
N ARG A 24 -7.62 9.47 7.09
CA ARG A 24 -7.22 8.47 6.07
C ARG A 24 -7.20 7.01 6.54
N LEU A 25 -7.39 6.75 7.83
CA LEU A 25 -7.36 5.39 8.34
C LEU A 25 -8.77 4.78 8.36
N THR A 26 -8.86 3.51 7.95
CA THR A 26 -10.05 2.69 8.23
C THR A 26 -10.27 2.54 9.73
N ASP A 27 -11.48 2.25 10.21
CA ASP A 27 -11.74 2.03 11.66
C ASP A 27 -10.80 1.00 12.30
N ARG A 28 -10.34 0.01 11.50
CA ARG A 28 -9.32 -0.95 11.93
C ARG A 28 -7.93 -0.31 12.02
N GLY A 29 -7.52 0.47 11.04
CA GLY A 29 -6.25 1.21 11.05
C GLY A 29 -6.18 2.25 12.18
N VAL A 30 -7.30 2.93 12.48
CA VAL A 30 -7.40 3.88 13.60
C VAL A 30 -7.16 3.17 14.94
N ARG A 31 -7.86 2.05 15.19
CA ARG A 31 -7.69 1.28 16.43
C ARG A 31 -6.26 0.76 16.60
N GLU A 32 -5.65 0.31 15.52
CA GLU A 32 -4.28 -0.20 15.54
C GLU A 32 -3.25 0.92 15.77
N ALA A 33 -3.43 2.08 15.13
CA ALA A 33 -2.61 3.27 15.38
C ALA A 33 -2.66 3.70 16.85
N TYR A 34 -3.86 3.79 17.44
CA TYR A 34 -4.02 4.14 18.86
C TYR A 34 -3.42 3.09 19.80
N ARG A 35 -3.51 1.79 19.47
CA ARG A 35 -2.88 0.72 20.24
C ARG A 35 -1.36 0.86 20.25
N ILE A 36 -0.74 1.00 19.07
CA ILE A 36 0.72 1.14 18.94
C ILE A 36 1.20 2.43 19.60
N ALA A 37 0.47 3.54 19.46
CA ALA A 37 0.78 4.80 20.14
C ALA A 37 0.72 4.65 21.67
N GLY A 38 -0.30 3.99 22.20
CA GLY A 38 -0.40 3.69 23.63
C GLY A 38 0.76 2.84 24.13
N GLU A 39 1.14 1.79 23.40
CA GLU A 39 2.30 0.94 23.71
C GLU A 39 3.62 1.73 23.65
N THR A 40 3.76 2.63 22.67
CA THR A 40 4.94 3.50 22.52
C THR A 40 5.07 4.44 23.72
N VAL A 41 3.99 5.12 24.11
CA VAL A 41 3.97 6.04 25.26
C VAL A 41 4.22 5.28 26.56
N GLN A 42 3.62 4.11 26.73
CA GLN A 42 3.84 3.27 27.90
C GLN A 42 5.30 2.80 28.01
N ALA A 43 5.90 2.34 26.91
CA ALA A 43 7.31 1.97 26.86
C ALA A 43 8.22 3.18 27.15
N THR A 44 7.87 4.35 26.60
CA THR A 44 8.60 5.62 26.77
C THR A 44 8.61 6.09 28.22
N ASN A 45 7.45 6.02 28.89
CA ASN A 45 7.31 6.39 30.31
C ASN A 45 8.07 5.42 31.26
N GLN A 46 8.49 4.26 30.76
CA GLN A 46 9.26 3.25 31.49
C GLN A 46 10.73 3.19 31.07
N ILE A 47 11.21 4.12 30.24
CA ILE A 47 12.62 4.19 29.82
C ILE A 47 13.54 4.42 31.02
N ARG A 48 13.06 5.16 32.04
CA ARG A 48 13.79 5.35 33.29
C ARG A 48 13.26 4.41 34.35
N ASP A 49 14.15 3.66 34.99
CA ASP A 49 13.81 2.88 36.18
C ASP A 49 13.60 3.80 37.40
N ARG A 50 13.22 3.19 38.53
CA ARG A 50 12.98 3.93 39.80
C ARG A 50 14.24 4.60 40.36
N ASP A 51 15.42 4.19 39.89
CA ASP A 51 16.73 4.71 40.30
C ASP A 51 17.25 5.78 39.32
N GLY A 52 16.46 6.11 38.29
CA GLY A 52 16.78 7.12 37.28
C GLY A 52 17.75 6.63 36.19
N GLN A 53 18.06 5.33 36.15
CA GLN A 53 18.88 4.74 35.09
C GLN A 53 18.03 4.39 33.86
N ILE A 54 18.67 4.44 32.69
CA ILE A 54 18.03 4.11 31.42
C ILE A 54 17.95 2.59 31.30
N ALA A 55 16.74 2.06 31.27
CA ALA A 55 16.47 0.67 30.92
C ALA A 55 16.56 0.52 29.40
N GLU A 56 17.72 0.06 28.91
CA GLU A 56 18.02 -0.04 27.47
C GLU A 56 16.98 -0.89 26.71
N ASP A 57 16.51 -1.99 27.29
CA ASP A 57 15.48 -2.85 26.70
C ASP A 57 14.16 -2.08 26.47
N ARG A 58 13.79 -1.20 27.40
CA ARG A 58 12.58 -0.35 27.30
C ARG A 58 12.76 0.75 26.26
N ARG A 59 13.97 1.31 26.18
CA ARG A 59 14.34 2.28 25.14
C ARG A 59 14.26 1.65 23.74
N GLN A 60 14.77 0.44 23.58
CA GLN A 60 14.73 -0.27 22.31
C GLN A 60 13.29 -0.61 21.90
N LEU A 61 12.46 -1.07 22.85
CA LEU A 61 11.04 -1.32 22.62
C LEU A 61 10.28 -0.04 22.20
N ALA A 62 10.52 1.08 22.89
CA ALA A 62 9.89 2.36 22.54
C ALA A 62 10.27 2.83 21.13
N ARG A 63 11.55 2.67 20.74
CA ARG A 63 12.01 2.98 19.37
C ARG A 63 11.37 2.07 18.31
N GLN A 64 11.27 0.76 18.58
CA GLN A 64 10.61 -0.18 17.67
C GLN A 64 9.13 0.16 17.48
N LYS A 65 8.42 0.46 18.57
CA LYS A 65 7.01 0.83 18.51
C LYS A 65 6.76 2.17 17.82
N LEU A 66 7.65 3.13 18.01
CA LEU A 66 7.63 4.38 17.24
C LEU A 66 7.82 4.14 15.74
N GLN A 67 8.75 3.26 15.34
CA GLN A 67 8.94 2.90 13.93
C GLN A 67 7.71 2.19 13.34
N GLU A 68 7.06 1.30 14.08
CA GLU A 68 5.80 0.68 13.66
C GLU A 68 4.72 1.74 13.42
N LEU A 69 4.61 2.73 14.32
CA LEU A 69 3.65 3.82 14.20
C LEU A 69 3.96 4.75 13.01
N GLU A 70 5.23 5.10 12.81
CA GLU A 70 5.70 5.92 11.68
C GLU A 70 5.42 5.22 10.34
N LYS A 71 5.57 3.89 10.26
CA LYS A 71 5.21 3.12 9.05
C LYS A 71 3.72 3.16 8.78
N LEU A 72 2.90 2.91 9.80
CA LEU A 72 1.45 2.85 9.66
C LEU A 72 0.85 4.21 9.28
N ALA A 73 1.47 5.30 9.73
CA ALA A 73 1.01 6.66 9.46
C ALA A 73 1.55 7.28 8.16
N SER A 74 2.54 6.67 7.52
CA SER A 74 3.24 7.30 6.41
C SER A 74 2.73 6.83 5.05
N ASN A 75 2.30 7.80 4.25
CA ASN A 75 1.90 7.59 2.85
C ASN A 75 3.03 7.01 2.00
N ASP A 76 4.29 7.30 2.33
CA ASP A 76 5.44 6.79 1.58
C ASP A 76 5.55 5.26 1.72
N TYR A 77 5.36 4.72 2.93
CA TYR A 77 5.38 3.27 3.14
C TYR A 77 4.14 2.59 2.54
N ASN A 78 2.97 3.25 2.61
CA ASN A 78 1.75 2.73 1.98
C ASN A 78 1.88 2.68 0.45
N LEU A 79 2.40 3.75 -0.16
CA LEU A 79 2.71 3.79 -1.59
C LEU A 79 3.71 2.69 -1.96
N ALA A 80 4.78 2.56 -1.19
CA ALA A 80 5.80 1.54 -1.41
C ALA A 80 5.20 0.12 -1.38
N GLN A 81 4.35 -0.19 -0.40
CA GLN A 81 3.66 -1.48 -0.32
C GLN A 81 2.70 -1.72 -1.49
N SER A 82 2.00 -0.69 -1.96
CA SER A 82 1.16 -0.76 -3.16
C SER A 82 2.01 -1.10 -4.38
N LEU A 83 3.06 -0.32 -4.63
CA LEU A 83 3.96 -0.51 -5.76
C LEU A 83 4.58 -1.91 -5.79
N VAL A 84 5.00 -2.44 -4.63
CA VAL A 84 5.47 -3.83 -4.52
C VAL A 84 4.40 -4.82 -4.94
N SER A 85 3.17 -4.64 -4.45
CA SER A 85 2.06 -5.54 -4.75
C SER A 85 1.70 -5.51 -6.23
N ASP A 86 1.65 -4.31 -6.82
CA ASP A 86 1.28 -4.08 -8.22
C ASP A 86 2.33 -4.65 -9.18
N LEU A 87 3.62 -4.42 -8.87
CA LEU A 87 4.73 -4.94 -9.66
C LEU A 87 4.87 -6.47 -9.54
N ASP A 88 4.72 -7.04 -8.34
CA ASP A 88 4.72 -8.49 -8.14
C ASP A 88 3.54 -9.14 -8.88
N PHE A 89 2.36 -8.53 -8.85
CA PHE A 89 1.19 -9.00 -9.58
C PHE A 89 1.43 -9.03 -11.09
N VAL A 90 1.94 -7.92 -11.63
CA VAL A 90 2.25 -7.78 -13.06
C VAL A 90 3.30 -8.81 -13.52
N LEU A 91 4.33 -9.04 -12.72
CA LEU A 91 5.35 -10.06 -12.99
C LEU A 91 4.76 -11.47 -13.05
N HIS A 92 3.70 -11.74 -12.28
CA HIS A 92 3.06 -13.05 -12.24
C HIS A 92 2.01 -13.24 -13.34
N VAL A 93 1.22 -12.21 -13.64
CA VAL A 93 0.05 -12.30 -14.53
C VAL A 93 0.38 -11.97 -15.98
N CYS A 94 1.39 -11.13 -16.22
CA CYS A 94 1.77 -10.71 -17.57
C CYS A 94 3.28 -10.90 -17.86
N PRO A 95 3.92 -12.01 -17.48
CA PRO A 95 5.35 -12.18 -17.67
C PRO A 95 5.72 -12.12 -19.16
N ALA A 96 4.91 -12.67 -20.06
CA ALA A 96 5.22 -12.66 -21.49
C ALA A 96 5.25 -11.25 -22.11
N LEU A 97 4.61 -10.26 -21.48
CA LEU A 97 4.52 -8.89 -21.99
C LEU A 97 5.64 -7.97 -21.48
N ILE A 98 6.44 -8.44 -20.51
CA ILE A 98 7.51 -7.66 -19.91
C ILE A 98 8.84 -8.16 -20.50
N PRO A 99 9.67 -7.28 -21.09
CA PRO A 99 11.02 -7.63 -21.52
C PRO A 99 11.86 -8.22 -20.37
N GLU A 100 12.68 -9.23 -20.65
CA GLU A 100 13.46 -9.96 -19.62
C GLU A 100 14.41 -9.06 -18.83
N ASP A 101 15.04 -8.08 -19.49
CA ASP A 101 15.89 -7.07 -18.86
C ASP A 101 15.10 -6.21 -17.86
N ARG A 102 13.86 -5.84 -18.21
CA ARG A 102 12.96 -5.10 -17.32
C ARG A 102 12.45 -5.98 -16.18
N LYS A 103 12.15 -7.26 -16.41
CA LYS A 103 11.76 -8.19 -15.32
C LYS A 103 12.81 -8.25 -14.23
N GLY A 104 14.08 -8.45 -14.60
CA GLY A 104 15.18 -8.50 -13.65
C GLY A 104 15.31 -7.21 -12.83
N LYS A 105 15.11 -6.07 -13.48
CA LYS A 105 15.11 -4.75 -12.83
C LYS A 105 13.96 -4.60 -11.85
N ILE A 106 12.73 -4.96 -12.23
CA ILE A 106 11.55 -4.88 -11.38
C ILE A 106 11.68 -5.81 -10.17
N ILE A 107 12.14 -7.05 -10.35
CA ILE A 107 12.36 -8.00 -9.26
C ILE A 107 13.35 -7.41 -8.25
N SER A 108 14.49 -6.92 -8.73
CA SER A 108 15.50 -6.30 -7.85
C SER A 108 14.95 -5.08 -7.11
N LEU A 109 14.15 -4.27 -7.78
CA LEU A 109 13.53 -3.09 -7.20
C LEU A 109 12.51 -3.45 -6.11
N CYS A 110 11.65 -4.45 -6.35
CA CYS A 110 10.74 -4.98 -5.35
C CYS A 110 11.48 -5.50 -4.11
N ASP A 111 12.57 -6.25 -4.30
CA ASP A 111 13.37 -6.78 -3.19
C ASP A 111 14.02 -5.65 -2.37
N GLN A 112 14.57 -4.65 -3.05
CA GLN A 112 15.13 -3.47 -2.40
C GLN A 112 14.06 -2.67 -1.64
N LEU A 113 12.86 -2.49 -2.22
CA LEU A 113 11.74 -1.82 -1.56
C LEU A 113 11.28 -2.57 -0.31
N LYS A 114 11.07 -3.89 -0.42
CA LYS A 114 10.68 -4.77 0.69
C LYS A 114 11.68 -4.66 1.83
N LYS A 115 12.98 -4.66 1.51
CA LYS A 115 14.04 -4.47 2.49
C LYS A 115 14.01 -3.08 3.12
N ALA A 116 13.89 -2.02 2.34
CA ALA A 116 13.81 -0.65 2.86
C ALA A 116 12.58 -0.43 3.76
N ILE A 117 11.44 -1.03 3.41
CA ILE A 117 10.23 -1.07 4.24
C ILE A 117 10.49 -1.81 5.55
N ALA A 118 11.16 -2.97 5.51
CA ALA A 118 11.51 -3.73 6.71
C ALA A 118 12.46 -2.94 7.62
N ASP A 119 13.50 -2.34 7.05
CA ASP A 119 14.54 -1.57 7.74
C ASP A 119 14.06 -0.19 8.24
N SER A 120 12.83 0.22 7.89
CA SER A 120 12.27 1.53 8.25
C SER A 120 13.08 2.72 7.73
N ASN A 121 13.69 2.57 6.55
CA ASN A 121 14.51 3.61 5.95
C ASN A 121 13.68 4.50 5.00
N LEU A 122 13.07 5.56 5.54
CA LEU A 122 12.15 6.42 4.81
C LEU A 122 12.77 7.11 3.59
N GLU A 123 14.03 7.53 3.68
CA GLU A 123 14.73 8.19 2.57
C GLU A 123 14.90 7.24 1.39
N VAL A 124 15.38 6.02 1.67
CA VAL A 124 15.53 4.97 0.66
C VAL A 124 14.17 4.50 0.13
N VAL A 125 13.13 4.42 0.98
CA VAL A 125 11.77 4.10 0.54
C VAL A 125 11.26 5.12 -0.47
N ARG A 126 11.47 6.42 -0.24
CA ARG A 126 11.05 7.48 -1.17
C ARG A 126 11.79 7.40 -2.50
N GLU A 127 13.10 7.24 -2.46
CA GLU A 127 13.93 7.13 -3.66
C GLU A 127 13.51 5.94 -4.51
N LEU A 128 13.46 4.75 -3.90
CA LEU A 128 13.09 3.53 -4.62
C LEU A 128 11.62 3.53 -5.06
N SER A 129 10.71 4.18 -4.32
CA SER A 129 9.30 4.30 -4.75
C SER A 129 9.15 5.21 -5.97
N ALA A 130 9.96 6.27 -6.07
CA ALA A 130 10.00 7.12 -7.26
C ALA A 130 10.54 6.35 -8.47
N ASP A 131 11.57 5.53 -8.28
CA ASP A 131 12.09 4.66 -9.33
C ASP A 131 11.08 3.57 -9.72
N ALA A 132 10.37 2.98 -8.76
CA ALA A 132 9.34 1.97 -9.02
C ALA A 132 8.15 2.56 -9.80
N THR A 133 7.73 3.78 -9.44
CA THR A 133 6.72 4.51 -10.20
C THR A 133 7.18 4.75 -11.64
N ARG A 134 8.44 5.16 -11.83
CA ARG A 134 9.01 5.39 -13.17
C ARG A 134 9.07 4.10 -13.99
N GLU A 135 9.45 2.98 -13.38
CA GLU A 135 9.45 1.68 -14.06
C GLU A 135 8.04 1.24 -14.43
N PHE A 136 7.07 1.42 -13.53
CA PHE A 136 5.67 1.10 -13.79
C PHE A 136 5.09 1.92 -14.95
N GLU A 137 5.36 3.23 -15.00
CA GLU A 137 4.95 4.12 -16.09
C GLU A 137 5.48 3.67 -17.47
N GLN A 138 6.68 3.09 -17.49
CA GLN A 138 7.33 2.59 -18.71
C GLN A 138 6.87 1.19 -19.12
N LEU A 139 6.03 0.53 -18.32
CA LEU A 139 5.43 -0.74 -18.73
C LEU A 139 4.48 -0.55 -19.91
N PRO A 140 4.28 -1.60 -20.73
CA PRO A 140 3.28 -1.55 -21.80
C PRO A 140 1.90 -1.14 -21.27
N GLU A 141 1.16 -0.34 -22.03
CA GLU A 141 -0.21 0.09 -21.67
C GLU A 141 -1.12 -1.07 -21.30
N LEU A 142 -0.97 -2.20 -22.00
CA LEU A 142 -1.73 -3.41 -21.73
C LEU A 142 -1.48 -3.99 -20.32
N VAL A 143 -0.24 -3.88 -19.84
CA VAL A 143 0.15 -4.32 -18.50
C VAL A 143 -0.44 -3.39 -17.44
N LYS A 144 -0.36 -2.08 -17.65
CA LYS A 144 -0.98 -1.08 -16.77
C LYS A 144 -2.51 -1.27 -16.68
N PHE A 145 -3.14 -1.58 -17.81
CA PHE A 145 -4.56 -1.88 -17.87
C PHE A 145 -4.94 -3.16 -17.10
N VAL A 146 -4.11 -4.20 -17.15
CA VAL A 146 -4.29 -5.43 -16.36
C VAL A 146 -4.24 -5.13 -14.86
N SER A 147 -3.34 -4.26 -14.40
CA SER A 147 -3.32 -3.79 -13.01
C SER A 147 -4.61 -3.09 -12.61
N VAL A 148 -5.09 -2.15 -13.43
CA VAL A 148 -6.36 -1.44 -13.17
C VAL A 148 -7.56 -2.41 -13.10
N CYS A 149 -7.58 -3.45 -13.93
CA CYS A 149 -8.62 -4.48 -13.86
C CYS A 149 -8.53 -5.29 -12.56
N ALA A 150 -7.32 -5.63 -12.11
CA ALA A 150 -7.10 -6.34 -10.87
C ALA A 150 -7.59 -5.54 -9.65
N ASP A 151 -7.35 -4.22 -9.65
CA ASP A 151 -7.86 -3.32 -8.61
C ASP A 151 -9.38 -3.30 -8.58
N ALA A 152 -10.02 -3.13 -9.74
CA ALA A 152 -11.47 -3.16 -9.86
C ALA A 152 -12.06 -4.50 -9.40
N ILE A 153 -11.40 -5.62 -9.70
CA ILE A 153 -11.79 -6.96 -9.24
C ILE A 153 -11.67 -7.07 -7.72
N SER A 154 -10.59 -6.55 -7.14
CA SER A 154 -10.37 -6.55 -5.69
C SER A 154 -11.48 -5.77 -4.98
N GLN A 155 -11.82 -4.58 -5.49
CA GLN A 155 -12.95 -3.78 -5.01
C GLN A 155 -14.27 -4.52 -5.17
N ALA A 156 -14.53 -5.09 -6.35
CA ALA A 156 -15.73 -5.88 -6.61
C ALA A 156 -15.84 -7.05 -5.63
N ARG A 157 -14.74 -7.69 -5.25
CA ARG A 157 -14.74 -8.85 -4.36
C ARG A 157 -15.23 -8.51 -2.95
N SER A 158 -14.97 -7.28 -2.50
CA SER A 158 -15.46 -6.80 -1.21
C SER A 158 -16.97 -6.54 -1.18
N ILE A 159 -17.59 -6.26 -2.34
CA ILE A 159 -19.00 -5.89 -2.48
C ILE A 159 -19.84 -7.07 -3.00
N ASN A 160 -19.39 -7.69 -4.09
CA ASN A 160 -20.02 -8.79 -4.79
C ASN A 160 -18.97 -9.82 -5.24
N PRO A 161 -18.66 -10.82 -4.39
CA PRO A 161 -17.68 -11.86 -4.68
C PRO A 161 -17.97 -12.67 -5.96
N LEU A 162 -19.25 -12.85 -6.31
CA LEU A 162 -19.64 -13.59 -7.51
C LEU A 162 -19.25 -12.81 -8.78
N GLN A 163 -19.57 -11.52 -8.82
CA GLN A 163 -19.19 -10.66 -9.95
C GLN A 163 -17.66 -10.56 -10.08
N ALA A 164 -16.96 -10.43 -8.96
CA ALA A 164 -15.49 -10.39 -8.96
C ALA A 164 -14.86 -11.66 -9.55
N ASN A 165 -15.43 -12.84 -9.27
CA ASN A 165 -14.96 -14.09 -9.87
C ASN A 165 -15.19 -14.12 -11.39
N VAL A 166 -16.32 -13.60 -11.87
CA VAL A 166 -16.61 -13.49 -13.31
C VAL A 166 -15.60 -12.55 -13.99
N MET A 167 -15.36 -11.38 -13.40
CA MET A 167 -14.38 -10.42 -13.90
C MET A 167 -12.96 -11.01 -13.91
N ARG A 168 -12.57 -11.75 -12.87
CA ARG A 168 -11.28 -12.44 -12.82
C ARG A 168 -11.13 -13.47 -13.92
N ASN A 169 -12.15 -14.31 -14.14
CA ASN A 169 -12.11 -15.30 -15.21
C ASN A 169 -11.98 -14.64 -16.60
N LYS A 170 -12.62 -13.50 -16.83
CA LYS A 170 -12.47 -12.73 -18.08
C LYS A 170 -11.07 -12.13 -18.22
N LEU A 171 -10.49 -11.60 -17.14
CA LEU A 171 -9.12 -11.09 -17.13
C LEU A 171 -8.11 -12.20 -17.44
N ASP A 172 -8.28 -13.39 -16.85
CA ASP A 172 -7.45 -14.56 -17.13
C ASP A 172 -7.58 -15.00 -18.60
N GLN A 173 -8.80 -15.00 -19.16
CA GLN A 173 -9.03 -15.30 -20.59
C GLN A 173 -8.32 -14.30 -21.51
N MET A 174 -8.36 -13.01 -21.18
CA MET A 174 -7.65 -11.96 -21.92
C MET A 174 -6.14 -12.21 -21.88
N CYS A 175 -5.56 -12.44 -20.70
CA CYS A 175 -4.12 -12.68 -20.54
C CYS A 175 -3.67 -13.92 -21.33
N ASN A 176 -4.41 -15.03 -21.21
CA ASN A 176 -4.13 -16.27 -21.97
C ASN A 176 -4.22 -16.07 -23.49
N ALA A 177 -5.18 -15.26 -23.97
CA ALA A 177 -5.33 -14.97 -25.39
C ALA A 177 -4.15 -14.13 -25.91
N ILE A 178 -3.68 -13.16 -25.12
CA ILE A 178 -2.51 -12.34 -25.43
C ILE A 178 -1.25 -13.21 -25.53
N GLU A 179 -1.02 -14.09 -24.54
CA GLU A 179 0.13 -15.02 -24.54
C GLU A 179 0.17 -15.92 -25.77
N ARG A 180 -1.00 -16.31 -26.29
CA ARG A 180 -1.13 -17.15 -27.48
C ARG A 180 -1.12 -16.36 -28.80
N GLY A 181 -0.97 -15.03 -28.74
CA GLY A 181 -1.02 -14.15 -29.91
C GLY A 181 -2.42 -14.03 -30.53
N ASN A 182 -3.48 -14.43 -29.82
CA ASN A 182 -4.86 -14.34 -30.30
C ASN A 182 -5.46 -12.97 -29.93
N THR A 183 -5.09 -11.95 -30.70
CA THR A 183 -5.51 -10.56 -30.48
C THR A 183 -7.02 -10.38 -30.51
N HIS A 184 -7.74 -11.09 -31.39
CA HIS A 184 -9.19 -10.98 -31.49
C HIS A 184 -9.91 -11.47 -30.22
N GLN A 185 -9.48 -12.60 -29.68
CA GLN A 185 -10.05 -13.13 -28.44
C GLN A 185 -9.69 -12.26 -27.23
N ALA A 186 -8.48 -11.68 -27.20
CA ALA A 186 -8.09 -10.74 -26.17
C ALA A 186 -8.95 -9.46 -26.20
N GLU A 187 -9.19 -8.89 -27.38
CA GLU A 187 -10.05 -7.72 -27.55
C GLU A 187 -11.51 -8.00 -27.16
N GLN A 188 -12.04 -9.17 -27.50
CA GLN A 188 -13.39 -9.55 -27.10
C GLN A 188 -13.52 -9.68 -25.58
N ALA A 189 -12.60 -10.40 -24.93
CA ALA A 189 -12.58 -10.54 -23.47
C ALA A 189 -12.45 -9.19 -22.77
N LEU A 190 -11.65 -8.27 -23.33
CA LEU A 190 -11.50 -6.90 -22.88
C LEU A 190 -12.81 -6.11 -22.97
N GLN A 191 -13.49 -6.15 -24.12
CA GLN A 191 -14.77 -5.45 -24.31
C GLN A 191 -15.85 -5.95 -23.35
N GLU A 192 -15.84 -7.24 -23.02
CA GLU A 192 -16.76 -7.84 -22.06
C GLU A 192 -16.41 -7.49 -20.61
N LEU A 193 -15.14 -7.21 -20.31
CA LEU A 193 -14.66 -6.86 -18.97
C LEU A 193 -14.81 -5.36 -18.65
N LEU A 194 -14.67 -4.49 -19.65
CA LEU A 194 -14.67 -3.03 -19.48
C LEU A 194 -15.90 -2.44 -18.74
N PRO A 195 -17.15 -2.86 -19.02
CA PRO A 195 -18.32 -2.33 -18.32
C PRO A 195 -18.29 -2.67 -16.82
N ASP A 196 -17.88 -3.90 -16.50
CA ASP A 196 -17.77 -4.37 -15.12
C ASP A 196 -16.68 -3.58 -14.39
N VAL A 197 -15.50 -3.42 -15.02
CA VAL A 197 -14.38 -2.67 -14.44
C VAL A 197 -14.76 -1.21 -14.17
N ARG A 198 -15.39 -0.52 -15.13
CA ARG A 198 -15.85 0.87 -14.96
C ARG A 198 -16.83 1.02 -13.81
N GLN A 199 -17.75 0.09 -13.64
CA GLN A 199 -18.72 0.13 -12.54
C GLN A 199 -18.06 0.15 -11.15
N TYR A 200 -16.90 -0.51 -11.00
CA TYR A 200 -16.16 -0.55 -9.73
C TYR A 200 -15.06 0.49 -9.64
N LEU A 201 -14.67 1.15 -10.74
CA LEU A 201 -13.78 2.30 -10.73
C LEU A 201 -14.52 3.63 -10.47
N ASP A 202 -15.75 3.79 -10.99
CA ASP A 202 -16.57 5.01 -10.86
C ASP A 202 -17.38 5.07 -9.55
N ARG A 203 -17.33 4.04 -8.70
CA ARG A 203 -17.94 4.05 -7.36
C ARG A 203 -16.93 4.53 -6.31
N ASP A 204 -16.65 5.83 -6.38
CA ASP A 204 -15.95 6.71 -5.43
C ASP A 204 -15.12 6.10 -4.28
N LEU A 205 -13.82 6.41 -4.33
CA LEU A 205 -13.01 6.82 -3.17
C LEU A 205 -13.88 7.50 -2.08
N PRO A 206 -13.77 7.12 -0.79
CA PRO A 206 -14.47 7.83 0.27
C PRO A 206 -13.84 9.21 0.50
N ALA A 207 -14.31 10.21 -0.25
CA ALA A 207 -14.05 11.62 0.01
C ALA A 207 -15.37 12.40 0.02
N LYS A 208 -15.99 12.45 1.21
CA LYS A 208 -16.92 13.49 1.68
C LYS A 208 -17.98 14.00 0.67
N ALA A 209 -19.18 13.44 0.77
CA ALA A 209 -20.40 14.22 0.59
C ALA A 209 -21.46 13.76 1.59
N ILE A 210 -21.36 14.25 2.84
CA ILE A 210 -22.56 14.41 3.66
C ILE A 210 -23.36 15.52 2.98
N ALA A 211 -24.26 15.15 2.08
CA ALA A 211 -25.35 16.02 1.69
C ALA A 211 -26.35 16.02 2.87
N ILE A 212 -26.10 16.91 3.82
CA ILE A 212 -27.18 17.43 4.68
C ILE A 212 -28.16 18.08 3.72
N GLY A 213 -29.37 17.54 3.61
CA GLY A 213 -30.39 18.12 2.75
C GLY A 213 -30.67 19.58 3.12
N ILE A 214 -30.83 20.43 2.11
CA ILE A 214 -31.67 21.63 2.10
C ILE A 214 -32.03 21.93 0.63
N LYS A 215 -33.34 21.82 0.35
CA LYS A 215 -34.17 22.26 -0.79
C LYS A 215 -33.92 21.71 -2.19
#